data_AF-A0A4Q6GJ00-F1
#
_entry.id   AF-A0A4Q6GJ00-F1
#
_cell.length_a   1.000
_cell.length_b   1.000
_cell.length_c   1.000
_cell.angle_alpha   90.00
_cell.angle_beta   90.00
_cell.angle_gamma   90.00
#
_symmetry.space_group_name_H-M   'P 1'
#
loop_
_entity.id
_entity.type
_entity.pdbx_description
1 polymer ?
#
loop_
_entity_poly.entity_id
_entity_poly.type
_entity_poly.pdbx_seq_one_letter_code
_entity_poly.pdbx_strand_id
1 'polypeptide(L)'
;MSPNDRLDRDAALTLSRPDPAERADSSDTKGPWAIAEATVGEDGLQPALQGNGFTYRHDWGARRGEWILRLNWAAIQPGSQVFVSVSEGVPGGPNAGKFIGAARYSLYNVAPRANGVDIWVNIEWSSDILLYVDYLIVNPPVAPPGLRTVSVAVHRHSSVALSEAEADRILADMGAILQNDDTGPDVATPVRFVRNGAVRLLPANVPGTIQTAADLTALLNAGSGVKIVQAIRWCGGPGDSIIGCAPVGSTAINVAAVRFTANQEGLIWVHEYGHNCGLGHRTDDLRAVMYPSVGTDHNVVNAAESAAYLAGPLAVTGEVMPASGCSCGVGGIQPPSDVRDFVSQHWVEGVPYELASQYTEKDARLLLDWLVNEPEKHEEFLVQVVATLGYIGSAIAVQPLIDFVKGPLAGRAVFNGKNTALLRLGDLANQSGSQAALDFLAQVAGDRDVARALAAPQASSEAAMAANAGQGVVAPGLDTLAAELAVSATFGLALAGTAQSQQAVDALTADLDAFATVNVAALEAAQIATTVRDLGRQEYYRMKAEHRHHL
;
A
#
# COMPACT_ATOMS: atom_id res chain seq x y z
N MET A 1 -79.81 -15.59 12.78
CA MET A 1 -80.80 -14.55 13.10
C MET A 1 -80.17 -13.61 14.13
N SER A 2 -80.33 -12.30 13.91
CA SER A 2 -79.90 -11.13 14.71
C SER A 2 -80.57 -11.10 16.11
N PRO A 3 -80.43 -10.06 16.97
CA PRO A 3 -79.27 -9.36 17.57
C PRO A 3 -79.41 -9.25 19.14
N ASN A 4 -78.50 -8.49 19.77
CA ASN A 4 -78.51 -7.96 21.16
C ASN A 4 -77.75 -8.80 22.21
N ASP A 5 -76.56 -8.35 22.61
CA ASP A 5 -76.48 -7.53 23.83
C ASP A 5 -75.11 -6.85 23.98
N ARG A 6 -75.18 -5.59 24.38
CA ARG A 6 -74.09 -4.66 24.75
C ARG A 6 -74.30 -4.32 26.23
N LEU A 7 -73.21 -3.90 26.88
CA LEU A 7 -73.01 -3.43 28.27
C LEU A 7 -72.37 -4.53 29.14
N ASP A 8 -71.22 -4.32 29.81
CA ASP A 8 -70.85 -3.13 30.58
C ASP A 8 -69.38 -2.69 30.47
N ARG A 9 -69.22 -1.38 30.65
CA ARG A 9 -67.99 -0.63 30.96
C ARG A 9 -67.70 -0.73 32.47
N ASP A 10 -66.47 -0.35 32.82
CA ASP A 10 -65.97 0.00 34.16
C ASP A 10 -65.37 -1.13 35.01
N ALA A 11 -64.11 -1.45 34.69
CA ALA A 11 -63.13 -1.85 35.70
C ALA A 11 -62.00 -0.82 35.71
N ALA A 12 -62.27 0.32 36.34
CA ALA A 12 -61.22 1.22 36.79
C ALA A 12 -60.38 0.48 37.85
N LEU A 13 -59.16 0.08 37.49
CA LEU A 13 -58.13 -0.33 38.43
C LEU A 13 -57.73 0.89 39.26
N THR A 14 -58.43 1.09 40.39
CA THR A 14 -58.01 2.00 41.45
C THR A 14 -56.79 1.41 42.14
N LEU A 15 -55.60 1.77 41.67
CA LEU A 15 -54.38 1.66 42.47
C LEU A 15 -54.50 2.66 43.61
N SER A 16 -54.84 2.15 44.80
CA SER A 16 -54.77 2.90 46.05
C SER A 16 -53.37 3.49 46.21
N ARG A 17 -53.26 4.82 46.24
CA ARG A 17 -52.04 5.50 46.68
C ARG A 17 -51.79 5.11 48.15
N PRO A 18 -50.57 4.66 48.51
CA PRO A 18 -50.25 4.44 49.91
C PRO A 18 -50.23 5.77 50.68
N ASP A 19 -50.58 5.68 51.95
CA ASP A 19 -50.59 6.74 52.94
C ASP A 19 -49.16 7.35 53.10
N PRO A 20 -48.98 8.69 53.09
CA PRO A 20 -47.65 9.32 53.23
C PRO A 20 -46.90 8.99 54.53
N ALA A 21 -47.56 8.35 55.51
CA ALA A 21 -46.97 8.03 56.82
C ALA A 21 -46.16 6.72 56.87
N GLU A 22 -46.13 5.92 55.79
CA GLU A 22 -45.45 4.62 55.77
C GLU A 22 -44.13 4.61 54.97
N ARG A 23 -43.43 5.75 54.88
CA ARG A 23 -42.00 5.79 54.51
C ARG A 23 -41.15 5.37 55.70
N ALA A 24 -41.22 4.08 56.03
CA ALA A 24 -40.20 3.41 56.81
C ALA A 24 -38.98 3.15 55.93
N ASP A 25 -37.80 3.41 56.51
CA ASP A 25 -36.46 3.11 56.04
C ASP A 25 -36.38 1.78 55.25
N SER A 26 -36.32 1.89 53.92
CA SER A 26 -36.24 0.76 52.99
C SER A 26 -34.79 0.57 52.54
N SER A 27 -33.96 0.02 53.42
CA SER A 27 -32.67 -0.58 53.04
C SER A 27 -32.80 -2.05 52.59
N ASP A 28 -34.02 -2.57 52.47
CA ASP A 28 -34.28 -3.92 51.96
C ASP A 28 -34.26 -3.95 50.42
N THR A 29 -33.17 -4.47 49.86
CA THR A 29 -32.89 -4.53 48.41
C THR A 29 -33.57 -5.70 47.70
N LYS A 30 -34.58 -6.34 48.30
CA LYS A 30 -35.19 -7.58 47.78
C LYS A 30 -36.71 -7.52 47.55
N GLY A 31 -37.26 -6.38 47.16
CA GLY A 31 -38.63 -6.24 46.65
C GLY A 31 -38.71 -6.03 45.12
N PRO A 32 -39.89 -6.18 44.48
CA PRO A 32 -40.11 -5.86 43.05
C PRO A 32 -39.92 -4.37 42.70
N TRP A 33 -39.57 -3.55 43.70
CA TRP A 33 -39.26 -2.12 43.61
C TRP A 33 -37.88 -1.79 44.21
N ALA A 34 -36.99 -2.78 44.34
CA ALA A 34 -35.65 -2.56 44.90
C ALA A 34 -34.88 -1.51 44.08
N ILE A 35 -34.44 -0.45 44.74
CA ILE A 35 -33.61 0.58 44.14
C ILE A 35 -32.17 0.07 44.20
N ALA A 36 -31.60 -0.24 43.04
CA ALA A 36 -30.17 -0.48 42.91
C ALA A 36 -29.48 0.89 42.87
N GLU A 37 -28.94 1.34 44.01
CA GLU A 37 -28.14 2.54 44.07
C GLU A 37 -26.68 2.20 43.71
N ALA A 38 -26.12 2.89 42.72
CA ALA A 38 -24.71 2.83 42.37
C ALA A 38 -24.10 4.21 42.64
N THR A 39 -23.10 4.26 43.52
CA THR A 39 -22.35 5.50 43.81
C THR A 39 -21.08 5.49 42.96
N VAL A 40 -20.89 6.52 42.14
CA VAL A 40 -19.60 6.77 41.48
C VAL A 40 -18.67 7.36 42.55
N GLY A 41 -17.62 6.64 42.95
CA GLY A 41 -16.70 7.07 44.02
C GLY A 41 -16.00 8.40 43.71
N GLU A 42 -15.54 9.11 44.74
CA GLU A 42 -14.85 10.42 44.60
C GLU A 42 -13.51 10.34 43.84
N ASP A 43 -12.94 9.14 43.66
CA ASP A 43 -11.80 8.87 42.75
C ASP A 43 -12.24 8.50 41.32
N GLY A 44 -13.53 8.58 41.03
CA GLY A 44 -14.14 8.18 39.76
C GLY A 44 -13.77 9.14 38.63
N LEU A 45 -13.32 8.56 37.52
CA LEU A 45 -13.23 9.20 36.20
C LEU A 45 -14.34 10.24 36.06
N GLN A 46 -13.98 11.52 36.00
CA GLN A 46 -14.91 12.58 35.59
C GLN A 46 -15.52 12.12 34.26
N PRO A 47 -16.85 11.87 34.17
CA PRO A 47 -17.46 11.42 32.93
C PRO A 47 -17.43 12.57 31.92
N ALA A 48 -16.34 12.67 31.19
CA ALA A 48 -16.28 13.41 29.95
C ALA A 48 -16.84 12.50 28.85
N LEU A 49 -17.69 13.05 27.98
CA LEU A 49 -17.92 12.46 26.66
C LEU A 49 -16.58 12.46 25.92
N GLN A 50 -15.84 11.35 26.00
CA GLN A 50 -14.57 11.16 25.30
C GLN A 50 -14.82 10.40 24.00
N GLY A 51 -14.32 10.93 22.89
CA GLY A 51 -14.49 10.39 21.54
C GLY A 51 -15.24 11.34 20.60
N ASN A 52 -15.41 10.93 19.35
CA ASN A 52 -16.17 11.69 18.37
C ASN A 52 -17.67 11.37 18.54
N GLY A 53 -18.45 12.41 18.85
CA GLY A 53 -19.90 12.32 18.99
C GLY A 53 -20.62 12.63 17.68
N PHE A 54 -21.56 11.78 17.27
CA PHE A 54 -22.43 12.03 16.12
C PHE A 54 -23.89 12.02 16.57
N THR A 55 -24.70 12.92 16.01
CA THR A 55 -26.15 12.91 16.21
C THR A 55 -26.87 12.74 14.88
N TYR A 56 -27.94 11.94 14.88
CA TYR A 56 -28.76 11.72 13.69
C TYR A 56 -30.21 11.44 14.08
N ARG A 57 -31.15 12.08 13.38
CA ARG A 57 -32.57 11.79 13.49
C ARG A 57 -33.03 11.01 12.27
N HIS A 58 -33.68 9.88 12.50
CA HIS A 58 -34.31 9.09 11.46
C HIS A 58 -35.85 9.12 11.57
N ASP A 59 -36.52 9.25 10.42
CA ASP A 59 -37.96 9.07 10.29
C ASP A 59 -38.24 7.63 9.86
N TRP A 60 -38.84 6.83 10.74
CA TRP A 60 -39.21 5.44 10.46
C TRP A 60 -40.61 5.31 9.84
N GLY A 61 -41.29 6.42 9.58
CA GLY A 61 -42.65 6.49 9.08
C GLY A 61 -43.69 6.16 10.14
N ALA A 62 -44.93 5.96 9.69
CA ALA A 62 -46.05 5.63 10.57
C ALA A 62 -45.94 4.18 11.08
N ARG A 63 -46.01 3.99 12.40
CA ARG A 63 -45.86 2.68 13.07
C ARG A 63 -46.80 2.58 14.29
N ARG A 64 -47.10 1.34 14.70
CA ARG A 64 -47.75 0.98 15.97
C ARG A 64 -47.29 -0.42 16.43
N GLY A 65 -47.40 -0.75 17.71
CA GLY A 65 -46.97 -2.06 18.24
C GLY A 65 -45.45 -2.23 18.28
N GLU A 66 -44.98 -3.48 18.26
CA GLU A 66 -43.56 -3.81 18.43
C GLU A 66 -42.78 -3.89 17.12
N TRP A 67 -41.55 -3.33 17.12
CA TRP A 67 -40.66 -3.31 15.97
C TRP A 67 -39.20 -3.49 16.37
N ILE A 68 -38.46 -4.29 15.58
CA ILE A 68 -37.01 -4.24 15.53
C ILE A 68 -36.62 -3.36 14.35
N LEU A 69 -36.00 -2.21 14.63
CA LEU A 69 -35.58 -1.24 13.63
C LEU A 69 -34.06 -1.32 13.47
N ARG A 70 -33.58 -1.34 12.22
CA ARG A 70 -32.17 -1.56 11.89
C ARG A 70 -31.60 -0.36 11.14
N LEU A 71 -30.83 0.47 11.81
CA LEU A 71 -30.12 1.57 11.17
C LEU A 71 -28.75 1.07 10.68
N ASN A 72 -28.48 1.18 9.39
CA ASN A 72 -27.15 0.95 8.84
C ASN A 72 -26.38 2.26 8.80
N TRP A 73 -25.27 2.33 9.53
CA TRP A 73 -24.43 3.52 9.60
C TRP A 73 -22.98 3.09 9.90
N ALA A 74 -22.08 3.29 8.94
CA ALA A 74 -20.67 2.86 9.01
C ALA A 74 -19.89 3.45 10.20
N ALA A 75 -20.36 4.55 10.79
CA ALA A 75 -19.75 5.14 11.98
C ALA A 75 -19.96 4.31 13.26
N ILE A 76 -20.88 3.35 13.25
CA ILE A 76 -21.21 2.50 14.39
C ILE A 76 -20.42 1.19 14.29
N GLN A 77 -19.76 0.84 15.38
CA GLN A 77 -19.02 -0.40 15.58
C GLN A 77 -19.61 -1.17 16.78
N PRO A 78 -19.31 -2.46 16.96
CA PRO A 78 -19.79 -3.22 18.11
C PRO A 78 -19.42 -2.60 19.48
N GLY A 79 -18.32 -1.82 19.53
CA GLY A 79 -17.87 -1.10 20.73
C GLY A 79 -18.43 0.32 20.88
N SER A 80 -19.25 0.81 19.94
CA SER A 80 -19.88 2.13 20.04
C SER A 80 -20.87 2.17 21.20
N GLN A 81 -20.91 3.28 21.93
CA GLN A 81 -21.98 3.57 22.86
C GLN A 81 -23.07 4.33 22.11
N VAL A 82 -24.25 3.71 21.97
CA VAL A 82 -25.37 4.30 21.23
C VAL A 82 -26.51 4.62 22.18
N PHE A 83 -26.91 5.89 22.21
CA PHE A 83 -28.04 6.39 22.96
C PHE A 83 -29.18 6.69 22.00
N VAL A 84 -30.39 6.30 22.37
CA VAL A 84 -31.55 6.33 21.48
C VAL A 84 -32.71 7.04 22.18
N SER A 85 -33.32 8.00 21.49
CA SER A 85 -34.53 8.68 21.95
C SER A 85 -35.65 8.56 20.93
N VAL A 86 -36.74 7.89 21.32
CA VAL A 86 -37.92 7.64 20.49
C VAL A 86 -39.06 8.59 20.85
N SER A 87 -39.81 9.10 19.87
CA SER A 87 -41.00 9.95 20.12
C SER A 87 -41.87 10.06 18.88
N GLU A 88 -43.07 10.64 19.05
CA GLU A 88 -43.92 11.03 17.93
C GLU A 88 -43.29 12.15 17.11
N GLY A 89 -43.28 11.98 15.79
CA GLY A 89 -42.72 12.94 14.83
C GLY A 89 -43.71 14.03 14.45
N VAL A 90 -43.26 15.28 14.38
CA VAL A 90 -44.07 16.38 13.83
C VAL A 90 -44.17 16.21 12.31
N PRO A 91 -45.37 16.31 11.71
CA PRO A 91 -45.53 16.30 10.25
C PRO A 91 -44.63 17.35 9.58
N GLY A 92 -43.92 16.96 8.51
CA GLY A 92 -42.94 17.83 7.83
C GLY A 92 -41.50 17.31 7.84
N GLY A 93 -41.28 16.07 8.30
CA GLY A 93 -39.99 15.38 8.28
C GLY A 93 -39.13 15.62 9.54
N PRO A 94 -37.94 15.01 9.62
CA PRO A 94 -37.07 15.03 10.81
C PRO A 94 -36.78 16.41 11.40
N ASN A 95 -36.67 17.43 10.54
CA ASN A 95 -36.37 18.80 10.93
C ASN A 95 -37.54 19.51 11.63
N ALA A 96 -38.77 19.01 11.47
CA ALA A 96 -39.95 19.57 12.13
C ALA A 96 -40.00 19.27 13.64
N GLY A 97 -39.14 18.35 14.13
CA GLY A 97 -39.04 18.04 15.54
C GLY A 97 -39.83 16.81 15.97
N LYS A 98 -39.84 16.60 17.29
CA LYS A 98 -40.62 15.57 17.98
C LYS A 98 -41.57 16.26 18.97
N PHE A 99 -42.69 15.64 19.29
CA PHE A 99 -43.59 16.10 20.34
C PHE A 99 -44.08 14.95 21.23
N ILE A 100 -44.65 15.30 22.38
CA ILE A 100 -45.23 14.34 23.31
C ILE A 100 -46.73 14.25 23.03
N GLY A 101 -47.14 13.17 22.37
CA GLY A 101 -48.54 12.81 22.16
C GLY A 101 -49.13 11.97 23.29
N ALA A 102 -50.33 11.43 23.07
CA ALA A 102 -51.02 10.56 24.02
C ALA A 102 -50.54 9.08 23.97
N ALA A 103 -49.80 8.70 22.92
CA ALA A 103 -49.23 7.36 22.78
C ALA A 103 -48.06 7.14 23.73
N ARG A 104 -47.91 5.91 24.24
CA ARG A 104 -46.76 5.51 25.05
C ARG A 104 -45.74 4.80 24.17
N TYR A 105 -44.47 5.15 24.37
CA TYR A 105 -43.34 4.54 23.67
C TYR A 105 -42.47 3.82 24.69
N SER A 106 -42.09 2.58 24.38
CA SER A 106 -41.08 1.82 25.12
C SER A 106 -39.92 1.48 24.21
N LEU A 107 -38.69 1.66 24.68
CA LEU A 107 -37.47 1.19 24.04
C LEU A 107 -36.93 0.03 24.88
N TYR A 108 -37.00 -1.18 24.34
CA TYR A 108 -36.62 -2.40 25.06
C TYR A 108 -35.13 -2.72 24.94
N ASN A 109 -34.52 -2.44 23.79
CA ASN A 109 -33.11 -2.76 23.56
C ASN A 109 -32.45 -1.83 22.54
N VAL A 110 -31.14 -1.64 22.68
CA VAL A 110 -30.24 -0.97 21.74
C VAL A 110 -28.99 -1.83 21.59
N ALA A 111 -28.76 -2.35 20.39
CA ALA A 111 -27.67 -3.28 20.09
C ALA A 111 -26.81 -2.74 18.93
N PRO A 112 -25.70 -2.05 19.25
CA PRO A 112 -24.69 -1.68 18.25
C PRO A 112 -24.09 -2.94 17.60
N ARG A 113 -23.81 -2.86 16.31
CA ARG A 113 -23.15 -3.91 15.52
C ARG A 113 -22.20 -3.26 14.52
N ALA A 114 -21.42 -4.08 13.83
CA ALA A 114 -20.61 -3.59 12.72
C ALA A 114 -21.51 -2.87 11.71
N ASN A 115 -21.19 -1.61 11.43
CA ASN A 115 -21.87 -0.74 10.48
C ASN A 115 -23.36 -0.50 10.76
N GLY A 116 -23.79 -0.54 12.03
CA GLY A 116 -25.16 -0.19 12.35
C GLY A 116 -25.59 -0.42 13.80
N VAL A 117 -26.87 -0.19 14.05
CA VAL A 117 -27.52 -0.44 15.35
C VAL A 117 -28.91 -1.02 15.12
N ASP A 118 -29.25 -2.01 15.93
CA ASP A 118 -30.58 -2.58 15.99
C ASP A 118 -31.26 -2.09 17.28
N ILE A 119 -32.49 -1.58 17.19
CA ILE A 119 -33.27 -1.14 18.35
C ILE A 119 -34.61 -1.86 18.38
N TRP A 120 -35.10 -2.16 19.59
CA TRP A 120 -36.42 -2.76 19.77
C TRP A 120 -37.36 -1.77 20.46
N VAL A 121 -38.43 -1.38 19.78
CA VAL A 121 -39.39 -0.38 20.25
C VAL A 121 -40.81 -0.94 20.29
N ASN A 122 -41.64 -0.41 21.18
CA ASN A 122 -43.09 -0.61 21.20
C ASN A 122 -43.82 0.72 21.25
N ILE A 123 -44.91 0.83 20.49
CA ILE A 123 -45.79 2.01 20.43
C ILE A 123 -47.20 1.58 20.84
N GLU A 124 -47.61 1.93 22.05
CA GLU A 124 -48.93 1.61 22.59
C GLU A 124 -49.95 2.65 22.13
N TRP A 125 -50.51 2.41 20.94
CA TRP A 125 -51.54 3.25 20.36
C TRP A 125 -52.49 2.47 19.45
N SER A 126 -53.71 2.98 19.27
CA SER A 126 -54.73 2.31 18.45
C SER A 126 -54.55 2.47 16.94
N SER A 127 -53.73 3.43 16.51
CA SER A 127 -53.47 3.74 15.08
C SER A 127 -51.98 3.95 14.83
N ASP A 128 -51.58 3.90 13.56
CA ASP A 128 -50.21 4.23 13.17
C ASP A 128 -49.94 5.71 13.40
N ILE A 129 -48.76 6.03 13.95
CA ILE A 129 -48.29 7.40 14.22
C ILE A 129 -46.82 7.53 13.78
N LEU A 130 -46.40 8.73 13.41
CA LEU A 130 -45.04 8.98 12.92
C LEU A 130 -44.01 8.68 14.03
N LEU A 131 -43.07 7.78 13.75
CA LEU A 131 -42.00 7.44 14.69
C LEU A 131 -40.69 8.10 14.27
N TYR A 132 -40.21 9.05 15.07
CA TYR A 132 -38.88 9.62 14.91
C TYR A 132 -37.94 9.09 16.00
N VAL A 133 -36.71 8.77 15.60
CA VAL A 133 -35.67 8.23 16.49
C VAL A 133 -34.40 9.06 16.36
N ASP A 134 -33.93 9.58 17.49
CA ASP A 134 -32.63 10.24 17.60
C ASP A 134 -31.58 9.24 18.07
N TYR A 135 -30.44 9.21 17.39
CA TYR A 135 -29.26 8.43 17.74
C TYR A 135 -28.14 9.39 18.13
N LEU A 136 -27.56 9.20 19.32
CA LEU A 136 -26.28 9.76 19.71
C LEU A 136 -25.28 8.60 19.77
N ILE A 137 -24.22 8.68 18.98
CA ILE A 137 -23.16 7.68 18.96
C ILE A 137 -21.91 8.29 19.55
N VAL A 138 -21.37 7.62 20.56
CA VAL A 138 -20.07 7.90 21.14
C VAL A 138 -19.19 6.70 20.85
N ASN A 139 -18.19 6.91 20.01
CA ASN A 139 -17.16 5.89 19.80
C ASN A 139 -16.11 6.10 20.89
N PRO A 140 -16.06 5.23 21.93
CA PRO A 140 -15.05 5.39 22.96
C PRO A 140 -13.67 5.32 22.30
N PRO A 141 -12.69 6.09 22.78
CA PRO A 141 -11.31 5.87 22.38
C PRO A 141 -11.00 4.41 22.71
N VAL A 142 -10.72 3.62 21.67
CA VAL A 142 -10.25 2.25 21.86
C VAL A 142 -9.00 2.39 22.73
N ALA A 143 -8.94 1.70 23.87
CA ALA A 143 -7.72 1.65 24.66
C ALA A 143 -6.55 1.42 23.69
N PRO A 144 -5.44 2.19 23.77
CA PRO A 144 -4.37 2.11 22.80
C PRO A 144 -4.06 0.63 22.58
N PRO A 145 -4.10 0.13 21.33
CA PRO A 145 -3.90 -1.28 21.09
C PRO A 145 -2.60 -1.68 21.78
N GLY A 146 -2.65 -2.75 22.59
CA GLY A 146 -1.45 -3.23 23.26
C GLY A 146 -0.35 -3.44 22.21
N LEU A 147 0.89 -3.06 22.54
CA LEU A 147 2.02 -3.10 21.60
C LEU A 147 2.06 -4.43 20.84
N ARG A 148 1.73 -4.39 19.55
CA ARG A 148 1.80 -5.55 18.67
C ARG A 148 3.27 -5.81 18.34
N THR A 149 3.74 -7.02 18.61
CA THR A 149 5.09 -7.43 18.19
C THR A 149 5.00 -8.35 16.97
N VAL A 150 5.62 -7.95 15.86
CA VAL A 150 5.73 -8.72 14.61
C VAL A 150 7.10 -9.38 14.58
N SER A 151 7.13 -10.71 14.51
CA SER A 151 8.39 -11.48 14.39
C SER A 151 8.73 -11.69 12.91
N VAL A 152 9.87 -11.17 12.46
CA VAL A 152 10.25 -11.09 11.05
C VAL A 152 11.48 -11.95 10.77
N ALA A 153 11.35 -12.96 9.91
CA ALA A 153 12.54 -13.65 9.38
C ALA A 153 13.25 -12.73 8.38
N VAL A 154 14.58 -12.71 8.41
CA VAL A 154 15.40 -11.87 7.54
C VAL A 154 16.35 -12.76 6.73
N HIS A 155 16.34 -12.55 5.42
CA HIS A 155 17.15 -13.28 4.46
C HIS A 155 18.02 -12.30 3.66
N ARG A 156 19.21 -12.74 3.27
CA ARG A 156 20.09 -12.02 2.35
C ARG A 156 20.61 -12.92 1.24
N HIS A 157 20.80 -12.38 0.06
CA HIS A 157 21.56 -13.03 -0.98
C HIS A 157 23.05 -13.05 -0.61
N SER A 158 23.80 -14.03 -1.11
CA SER A 158 25.25 -14.17 -0.80
C SER A 158 26.08 -12.98 -1.29
N SER A 159 25.62 -12.26 -2.31
CA SER A 159 26.27 -11.03 -2.82
C SER A 159 25.95 -9.76 -2.03
N VAL A 160 25.18 -9.86 -0.95
CA VAL A 160 24.78 -8.71 -0.14
C VAL A 160 25.28 -8.87 1.30
N ALA A 161 25.94 -7.83 1.81
CA ALA A 161 26.28 -7.71 3.22
C ALA A 161 25.05 -7.24 4.02
N LEU A 162 24.72 -7.98 5.08
CA LEU A 162 23.73 -7.61 6.08
C LEU A 162 24.04 -8.37 7.36
N SER A 163 24.49 -7.67 8.39
CA SER A 163 24.72 -8.26 9.70
C SER A 163 23.43 -8.38 10.51
N GLU A 164 23.47 -9.19 11.58
CA GLU A 164 22.38 -9.33 12.55
C GLU A 164 22.02 -7.98 13.18
N ALA A 165 23.03 -7.19 13.57
CA ALA A 165 22.84 -5.90 14.22
C ALA A 165 22.24 -4.85 13.27
N GLU A 166 22.63 -4.87 11.99
CA GLU A 166 22.01 -4.01 10.99
C GLU A 166 20.56 -4.41 10.74
N ALA A 167 20.26 -5.71 10.64
CA ALA A 167 18.88 -6.18 10.49
C ALA A 167 18.01 -5.77 11.69
N ASP A 168 18.52 -5.92 12.92
CA ASP A 168 17.81 -5.51 14.13
C ASP A 168 17.56 -4.00 14.18
N ARG A 169 18.57 -3.19 13.79
CA ARG A 169 18.41 -1.74 13.66
C ARG A 169 17.31 -1.38 12.65
N ILE A 170 17.32 -1.97 11.46
CA ILE A 170 16.32 -1.66 10.41
C ILE A 170 14.90 -2.04 10.88
N LEU A 171 14.73 -3.19 11.53
CA LEU A 171 13.45 -3.60 12.11
C LEU A 171 13.01 -2.66 13.25
N ALA A 172 13.95 -2.15 14.05
CA ALA A 172 13.65 -1.14 15.06
C ALA A 172 13.21 0.18 14.40
N ASP A 173 13.87 0.61 13.32
CA ASP A 173 13.52 1.80 12.55
C ASP A 173 12.10 1.67 11.95
N MET A 174 11.72 0.51 11.40
CA MET A 174 10.34 0.25 10.97
C MET A 174 9.31 0.51 12.08
N GLY A 175 9.61 0.07 13.31
CA GLY A 175 8.74 0.27 14.47
C GLY A 175 8.71 1.74 14.91
N ALA A 176 9.85 2.42 14.92
CA ALA A 176 9.95 3.82 15.29
C ALA A 176 9.16 4.72 14.34
N ILE A 177 9.20 4.45 13.03
CA ILE A 177 8.42 5.17 12.01
C ILE A 177 6.91 5.10 12.30
N LEU A 178 6.40 3.95 12.75
CA LEU A 178 4.98 3.79 13.02
C LEU A 178 4.55 4.31 14.39
N GLN A 179 5.45 4.34 15.38
CA GLN A 179 5.08 4.57 16.78
C GLN A 179 5.04 6.03 17.20
N ASN A 180 5.64 6.92 16.43
CA ASN A 180 5.64 8.35 16.74
C ASN A 180 4.33 9.00 16.26
N ASP A 181 3.93 10.07 16.95
CA ASP A 181 2.89 11.01 16.50
C ASP A 181 3.63 12.27 16.04
N ASP A 182 3.99 12.30 14.76
CA ASP A 182 4.89 13.31 14.22
C ASP A 182 4.13 14.58 13.76
N THR A 183 2.83 14.48 13.46
CA THR A 183 1.97 15.61 13.02
C THR A 183 0.47 15.33 13.15
N GLY A 184 -0.37 16.38 13.01
CA GLY A 184 -1.83 16.29 13.19
C GLY A 184 -2.58 15.11 12.55
N PRO A 185 -2.42 14.76 11.25
CA PRO A 185 -3.12 13.62 10.65
C PRO A 185 -2.46 12.25 10.95
N ASP A 186 -1.32 12.25 11.61
CA ASP A 186 -0.56 11.04 11.94
C ASP A 186 -1.21 10.28 13.10
N VAL A 187 -1.06 8.96 13.08
CA VAL A 187 -1.64 8.07 14.07
C VAL A 187 -0.55 7.16 14.60
N ALA A 188 -0.08 7.47 15.82
CA ALA A 188 0.85 6.59 16.54
C ALA A 188 0.30 5.16 16.58
N THR A 189 1.00 4.27 15.90
CA THR A 189 0.61 2.89 15.60
C THR A 189 1.52 1.96 16.39
N PRO A 190 1.03 1.32 17.48
CA PRO A 190 1.86 0.58 18.41
C PRO A 190 2.24 -0.81 17.85
N VAL A 191 3.08 -0.81 16.81
CA VAL A 191 3.62 -2.00 16.15
C VAL A 191 5.14 -1.99 16.27
N ARG A 192 5.72 -3.07 16.78
CA ARG A 192 7.16 -3.28 16.91
C ARG A 192 7.58 -4.48 16.08
N PHE A 193 8.64 -4.34 15.30
CA PHE A 193 9.23 -5.45 14.55
C PHE A 193 10.45 -5.98 15.29
N VAL A 194 10.58 -7.30 15.36
CA VAL A 194 11.72 -8.00 15.97
C VAL A 194 12.15 -9.14 15.06
N ARG A 195 13.45 -9.42 15.01
CA ARG A 195 13.97 -10.47 14.14
C ARG A 195 13.62 -11.87 14.68
N ASN A 196 13.24 -12.77 13.79
CA ASN A 196 12.91 -14.17 14.09
C ASN A 196 14.09 -15.11 13.77
N GLY A 197 15.02 -15.20 14.73
CA GLY A 197 16.26 -15.99 14.58
C GLY A 197 17.32 -15.28 13.72
N ALA A 198 18.40 -15.99 13.37
CA ALA A 198 19.52 -15.42 12.62
C ALA A 198 19.13 -14.93 11.21
N VAL A 199 19.88 -13.97 10.67
CA VAL A 199 19.86 -13.59 9.25
C VAL A 199 20.32 -14.79 8.42
N ARG A 200 19.48 -15.21 7.47
CA ARG A 200 19.67 -16.44 6.70
C ARG A 200 20.17 -16.12 5.29
N LEU A 201 20.95 -17.03 4.72
CA LEU A 201 21.21 -16.97 3.28
C LEU A 201 19.97 -17.39 2.51
N LEU A 202 19.69 -16.69 1.42
CA LEU A 202 18.72 -17.15 0.43
C LEU A 202 19.22 -18.45 -0.23
N PRO A 203 18.31 -19.35 -0.64
CA PRO A 203 18.66 -20.54 -1.42
C PRO A 203 19.46 -20.17 -2.67
N ALA A 204 20.40 -21.05 -3.08
CA ALA A 204 21.30 -20.79 -4.21
C ALA A 204 20.59 -20.64 -5.57
N ASN A 205 19.34 -21.11 -5.68
CA ASN A 205 18.51 -20.95 -6.88
C ASN A 205 17.78 -19.59 -6.94
N VAL A 206 17.89 -18.75 -5.91
CA VAL A 206 17.38 -17.37 -5.93
C VAL A 206 18.51 -16.46 -6.43
N PRO A 207 18.36 -15.80 -7.59
CA PRO A 207 19.42 -14.96 -8.11
C PRO A 207 19.61 -13.69 -7.26
N GLY A 208 20.82 -13.15 -7.30
CA GLY A 208 21.12 -11.86 -6.65
C GLY A 208 20.41 -10.69 -7.30
N THR A 209 20.12 -10.76 -8.60
CA THR A 209 19.43 -9.73 -9.36
C THR A 209 18.13 -10.31 -9.90
N ILE A 210 17.00 -9.71 -9.52
CA ILE A 210 15.67 -10.16 -9.92
C ILE A 210 15.28 -9.46 -11.22
N GLN A 211 15.27 -10.17 -12.36
CA GLN A 211 15.06 -9.55 -13.68
C GLN A 211 13.89 -10.13 -14.47
N THR A 212 13.37 -11.28 -14.06
CA THR A 212 12.24 -11.96 -14.74
C THR A 212 11.13 -12.28 -13.75
N ALA A 213 9.95 -12.66 -14.26
CA ALA A 213 8.86 -13.14 -13.41
C ALA A 213 9.24 -14.41 -12.65
N ALA A 214 10.03 -15.29 -13.27
CA ALA A 214 10.55 -16.49 -12.64
C ALA A 214 11.49 -16.18 -11.46
N ASP A 215 12.37 -15.18 -11.60
CA ASP A 215 13.26 -14.76 -10.51
C ASP A 215 12.47 -14.23 -9.32
N LEU A 216 11.47 -13.38 -9.57
CA LEU A 216 10.62 -12.84 -8.51
C LEU A 216 9.83 -13.95 -7.82
N THR A 217 9.28 -14.87 -8.60
CA THR A 217 8.58 -16.06 -8.07
C THR A 217 9.51 -16.90 -7.19
N ALA A 218 10.75 -17.15 -7.64
CA ALA A 218 11.74 -17.89 -6.86
C ALA A 218 12.08 -17.17 -5.55
N LEU A 219 12.23 -15.85 -5.58
CA LEU A 219 12.47 -15.02 -4.39
C LEU A 219 11.29 -15.08 -3.41
N LEU A 220 10.06 -14.84 -3.88
CA LEU A 220 8.86 -14.83 -3.03
C LEU A 220 8.59 -16.23 -2.43
N ASN A 221 8.93 -17.31 -3.13
CA ASN A 221 8.82 -18.69 -2.63
C ASN A 221 9.97 -19.11 -1.68
N ALA A 222 10.99 -18.28 -1.46
CA ALA A 222 12.14 -18.60 -0.61
C ALA A 222 11.85 -18.55 0.90
N GLY A 223 10.58 -18.59 1.30
CA GLY A 223 10.08 -18.50 2.68
C GLY A 223 9.48 -17.13 3.00
N SER A 224 8.74 -17.03 4.11
CA SER A 224 8.23 -15.74 4.60
C SER A 224 9.36 -14.94 5.26
N GLY A 225 9.36 -13.63 5.06
CA GLY A 225 10.27 -12.69 5.67
C GLY A 225 10.63 -11.53 4.73
N VAL A 226 11.57 -10.72 5.21
CA VAL A 226 12.28 -9.72 4.41
C VAL A 226 13.46 -10.39 3.70
N LYS A 227 13.62 -10.13 2.40
CA LYS A 227 14.60 -10.77 1.54
C LYS A 227 15.42 -9.72 0.81
N ILE A 228 16.70 -9.63 1.15
CA ILE A 228 17.59 -8.61 0.61
C ILE A 228 18.41 -9.17 -0.55
N VAL A 229 18.22 -8.56 -1.72
CA VAL A 229 18.88 -8.94 -2.98
C VAL A 229 19.79 -7.81 -3.47
N GLN A 230 20.60 -8.10 -4.49
CA GLN A 230 21.53 -7.14 -5.06
C GLN A 230 20.80 -6.04 -5.83
N ALA A 231 19.82 -6.42 -6.65
CA ALA A 231 19.00 -5.50 -7.41
C ALA A 231 17.63 -6.12 -7.70
N ILE A 232 16.61 -5.27 -7.77
CA ILE A 232 15.28 -5.63 -8.26
C ILE A 232 15.08 -4.84 -9.55
N ARG A 233 14.83 -5.56 -10.65
CA ARG A 233 14.50 -5.01 -11.97
C ARG A 233 13.19 -5.60 -12.51
N TRP A 234 12.52 -6.42 -11.69
CA TRP A 234 11.21 -6.97 -12.00
C TRP A 234 10.29 -6.91 -10.77
N CYS A 235 9.16 -6.21 -10.91
CA CYS A 235 8.08 -6.17 -9.92
C CYS A 235 6.75 -5.95 -10.65
N GLY A 236 6.17 -7.05 -11.14
CA GLY A 236 5.01 -7.05 -12.07
C GLY A 236 5.36 -6.84 -13.54
N GLY A 237 6.64 -6.61 -13.84
CA GLY A 237 7.19 -6.34 -15.17
C GLY A 237 8.57 -5.69 -15.06
N PRO A 238 9.30 -5.50 -16.18
CA PRO A 238 10.62 -4.90 -16.18
C PRO A 238 10.54 -3.45 -15.69
N GLY A 239 11.38 -3.09 -14.73
CA GLY A 239 11.39 -1.79 -14.07
C GLY A 239 12.79 -1.25 -13.80
N ASP A 240 12.85 0.05 -13.59
CA ASP A 240 14.06 0.81 -13.32
C ASP A 240 14.20 1.08 -11.81
N SER A 241 15.38 0.83 -11.24
CA SER A 241 15.72 1.17 -9.84
C SER A 241 14.69 0.73 -8.78
N ILE A 242 14.04 -0.42 -8.92
CA ILE A 242 13.12 -0.90 -7.90
C ILE A 242 13.92 -1.18 -6.62
N ILE A 243 13.62 -0.44 -5.55
CA ILE A 243 14.30 -0.56 -4.25
C ILE A 243 13.50 -1.40 -3.24
N GLY A 244 12.19 -1.59 -3.49
CA GLY A 244 11.30 -2.46 -2.75
C GLY A 244 10.25 -3.10 -3.66
N CYS A 245 9.81 -4.31 -3.32
CA CYS A 245 8.71 -4.99 -3.98
C CYS A 245 8.03 -5.97 -3.02
N ALA A 246 6.70 -5.92 -2.96
CA ALA A 246 5.90 -6.82 -2.15
C ALA A 246 4.52 -7.06 -2.78
N PRO A 247 3.96 -8.28 -2.65
CA PRO A 247 2.58 -8.54 -3.01
C PRO A 247 1.62 -7.77 -2.10
N VAL A 248 0.58 -7.19 -2.70
CA VAL A 248 -0.47 -6.47 -1.96
C VAL A 248 -1.46 -7.47 -1.37
N GLY A 249 -1.66 -7.43 -0.05
CA GLY A 249 -2.57 -8.33 0.64
C GLY A 249 -2.03 -9.77 0.71
N SER A 250 -0.85 -9.93 1.31
CA SER A 250 -0.23 -11.24 1.47
C SER A 250 -0.66 -11.91 2.78
N THR A 251 -0.79 -13.24 2.79
CA THR A 251 -1.06 -14.01 4.02
C THR A 251 0.17 -14.16 4.92
N ALA A 252 1.33 -13.74 4.45
CA ALA A 252 2.61 -13.84 5.13
C ALA A 252 3.46 -12.59 4.85
N ILE A 253 4.53 -12.41 5.63
CA ILE A 253 5.50 -11.34 5.34
C ILE A 253 6.27 -11.76 4.10
N ASN A 254 6.22 -10.97 3.04
CA ASN A 254 6.92 -11.18 1.79
C ASN A 254 7.39 -9.84 1.26
N VAL A 255 8.56 -9.43 1.72
CA VAL A 255 9.18 -8.16 1.35
C VAL A 255 10.47 -8.48 0.61
N ALA A 256 10.60 -8.00 -0.62
CA ALA A 256 11.86 -7.94 -1.35
C ALA A 256 12.40 -6.51 -1.27
N ALA A 257 13.68 -6.35 -0.94
CA ALA A 257 14.31 -5.03 -0.92
C ALA A 257 15.78 -5.12 -1.33
N VAL A 258 16.37 -3.98 -1.66
CA VAL A 258 17.82 -3.83 -1.85
C VAL A 258 18.42 -3.04 -0.69
N ARG A 259 19.75 -3.12 -0.51
CA ARG A 259 20.43 -2.22 0.43
C ARG A 259 20.30 -0.78 -0.06
N PHE A 260 20.00 0.12 0.87
CA PHE A 260 19.81 1.53 0.57
C PHE A 260 20.54 2.42 1.59
N THR A 261 20.31 3.73 1.56
CA THR A 261 20.83 4.66 2.58
C THR A 261 20.34 4.22 3.96
N ALA A 262 21.25 4.20 4.94
CA ALA A 262 21.01 3.53 6.22
C ALA A 262 19.76 4.03 6.97
N ASN A 263 19.44 5.32 6.85
CA ASN A 263 18.29 5.97 7.49
C ASN A 263 16.95 5.78 6.75
N GLN A 264 16.93 5.16 5.56
CA GLN A 264 15.71 4.96 4.78
C GLN A 264 15.37 3.48 4.57
N GLU A 265 16.25 2.54 4.95
CA GLU A 265 15.95 1.10 4.83
C GLU A 265 14.74 0.68 5.68
N GLY A 266 14.60 1.22 6.90
CA GLY A 266 13.45 0.96 7.76
C GLY A 266 12.14 1.45 7.12
N LEU A 267 12.20 2.60 6.46
CA LEU A 267 11.08 3.16 5.70
C LEU A 267 10.69 2.26 4.52
N ILE A 268 11.65 1.84 3.70
CA ILE A 268 11.40 0.93 2.58
C ILE A 268 10.77 -0.37 3.09
N TRP A 269 11.32 -0.98 4.13
CA TRP A 269 10.80 -2.26 4.63
C TRP A 269 9.39 -2.14 5.21
N VAL A 270 9.07 -1.04 5.92
CA VAL A 270 7.73 -0.83 6.46
C VAL A 270 6.72 -0.48 5.37
N HIS A 271 7.13 0.24 4.33
CA HIS A 271 6.34 0.50 3.12
C HIS A 271 5.93 -0.83 2.44
N GLU A 272 6.90 -1.70 2.16
CA GLU A 272 6.64 -3.02 1.57
C GLU A 272 5.80 -3.94 2.48
N TYR A 273 6.03 -3.85 3.79
CA TYR A 273 5.17 -4.55 4.75
C TYR A 273 3.73 -3.99 4.75
N GLY A 274 3.56 -2.69 4.51
CA GLY A 274 2.27 -2.05 4.30
C GLY A 274 1.51 -2.66 3.11
N HIS A 275 2.19 -2.92 1.99
CA HIS A 275 1.62 -3.68 0.88
C HIS A 275 1.16 -5.08 1.32
N ASN A 276 1.96 -5.84 2.07
CA ASN A 276 1.49 -7.14 2.60
C ASN A 276 0.23 -7.00 3.47
N CYS A 277 0.07 -5.88 4.19
CA CYS A 277 -1.13 -5.56 4.98
C CYS A 277 -2.34 -5.10 4.13
N GLY A 278 -2.21 -5.09 2.80
CA GLY A 278 -3.27 -4.71 1.86
C GLY A 278 -3.34 -3.22 1.55
N LEU A 279 -2.32 -2.44 1.94
CA LEU A 279 -2.26 -1.02 1.64
C LEU A 279 -1.77 -0.79 0.20
N GLY A 280 -2.44 0.11 -0.52
CA GLY A 280 -1.92 0.71 -1.75
C GLY A 280 -1.09 1.96 -1.44
N HIS A 281 -0.54 2.57 -2.48
CA HIS A 281 0.11 3.87 -2.33
C HIS A 281 -0.87 4.96 -1.89
N ARG A 282 -0.39 5.89 -1.07
CA ARG A 282 -1.12 7.06 -0.60
C ARG A 282 -0.48 8.33 -1.14
N THR A 283 -1.29 9.20 -1.75
CA THR A 283 -0.81 10.36 -2.51
C THR A 283 -1.38 11.70 -2.03
N ASP A 284 -2.29 11.67 -1.07
CA ASP A 284 -2.89 12.87 -0.46
C ASP A 284 -1.97 13.55 0.56
N ASP A 285 -0.89 12.88 0.97
CA ASP A 285 0.11 13.38 1.91
C ASP A 285 1.51 12.94 1.44
N LEU A 286 2.38 13.91 1.17
CA LEU A 286 3.76 13.67 0.72
C LEU A 286 4.61 12.99 1.80
N ARG A 287 4.18 13.03 3.07
CA ARG A 287 4.85 12.39 4.20
C ARG A 287 4.31 11.01 4.53
N ALA A 288 3.37 10.49 3.73
CA ALA A 288 2.83 9.16 3.97
C ALA A 288 3.93 8.09 3.92
N VAL A 289 3.93 7.14 4.86
CA VAL A 289 4.77 5.94 4.76
C VAL A 289 4.50 5.22 3.44
N MET A 290 3.24 5.18 2.99
CA MET A 290 2.81 4.59 1.73
C MET A 290 2.95 5.54 0.52
N TYR A 291 3.70 6.63 0.62
CA TYR A 291 3.96 7.49 -0.55
C TYR A 291 4.84 6.74 -1.58
N PRO A 292 4.61 6.86 -2.90
CA PRO A 292 5.31 6.06 -3.92
C PRO A 292 6.81 6.36 -4.08
N SER A 293 7.32 7.41 -3.43
CA SER A 293 8.74 7.69 -3.30
C SER A 293 9.19 7.67 -1.85
N VAL A 294 10.50 7.68 -1.62
CA VAL A 294 11.12 7.62 -0.29
C VAL A 294 11.76 8.97 0.04
N GLY A 295 11.35 9.56 1.15
CA GLY A 295 11.93 10.75 1.76
C GLY A 295 12.21 10.52 3.25
N THR A 296 13.12 11.28 3.84
CA THR A 296 13.48 11.11 5.27
C THR A 296 12.35 11.49 6.24
N ASP A 297 11.32 12.16 5.74
CA ASP A 297 10.14 12.65 6.45
C ASP A 297 8.86 11.91 6.06
N HIS A 298 8.97 10.77 5.36
CA HIS A 298 7.82 9.91 5.03
C HIS A 298 7.47 9.00 6.21
N ASN A 299 6.98 9.62 7.28
CA ASN A 299 6.74 8.98 8.58
C ASN A 299 5.29 9.12 9.07
N VAL A 300 4.35 9.46 8.20
CA VAL A 300 2.94 9.66 8.57
C VAL A 300 2.08 8.46 8.17
N VAL A 301 1.26 7.99 9.10
CA VAL A 301 0.22 6.99 8.85
C VAL A 301 -1.15 7.52 9.28
N ASN A 302 -2.18 7.30 8.46
CA ASN A 302 -3.54 7.66 8.84
C ASN A 302 -4.22 6.52 9.63
N ALA A 303 -5.46 6.76 10.10
CA ALA A 303 -6.20 5.79 10.90
C ALA A 303 -6.47 4.44 10.17
N ALA A 304 -6.67 4.47 8.85
CA ALA A 304 -6.91 3.25 8.06
C ALA A 304 -5.60 2.44 7.88
N GLU A 305 -4.49 3.12 7.61
CA GLU A 305 -3.16 2.52 7.55
C GLU A 305 -2.75 1.93 8.91
N SER A 306 -2.97 2.67 10.00
CA SER A 306 -2.75 2.20 11.36
C SER A 306 -3.51 0.90 11.65
N ALA A 307 -4.80 0.85 11.31
CA ALA A 307 -5.62 -0.34 11.47
C ALA A 307 -5.08 -1.54 10.65
N ALA A 308 -4.63 -1.30 9.41
CA ALA A 308 -4.03 -2.33 8.57
C ALA A 308 -2.69 -2.83 9.15
N TYR A 309 -1.81 -1.94 9.61
CA TYR A 309 -0.56 -2.32 10.28
C TYR A 309 -0.79 -3.07 11.60
N LEU A 310 -1.87 -2.80 12.32
CA LEU A 310 -2.27 -3.55 13.52
C LEU A 310 -2.87 -4.92 13.20
N ALA A 311 -3.59 -5.06 12.07
CA ALA A 311 -4.09 -6.34 11.58
C ALA A 311 -2.95 -7.20 11.01
N GLY A 312 -2.03 -6.59 10.26
CA GLY A 312 -0.88 -7.22 9.61
C GLY A 312 -1.21 -7.84 8.27
N PRO A 313 -0.34 -8.74 7.77
CA PRO A 313 -0.55 -9.41 6.51
C PRO A 313 -1.95 -10.03 6.44
N LEU A 314 -2.73 -9.66 5.44
CA LEU A 314 -4.12 -10.08 5.31
C LEU A 314 -4.16 -11.57 4.96
N ALA A 315 -4.84 -12.37 5.78
CA ALA A 315 -5.39 -13.62 5.27
C ALA A 315 -6.35 -13.22 4.14
N VAL A 316 -6.01 -13.50 2.89
CA VAL A 316 -6.87 -13.25 1.73
C VAL A 316 -8.17 -13.99 1.99
N THR A 317 -9.20 -13.32 2.51
CA THR A 317 -10.54 -13.89 2.72
C THR A 317 -11.33 -13.93 1.40
N GLY A 318 -10.64 -13.90 0.26
CA GLY A 318 -11.25 -13.96 -1.08
C GLY A 318 -11.88 -12.66 -1.57
N GLU A 319 -12.02 -11.64 -0.71
CA GLU A 319 -12.38 -10.30 -1.14
C GLU A 319 -11.10 -9.51 -1.41
N VAL A 320 -10.60 -9.63 -2.65
CA VAL A 320 -9.68 -8.65 -3.22
C VAL A 320 -10.38 -7.30 -3.10
N MET A 321 -9.81 -6.35 -2.34
CA MET A 321 -10.29 -4.97 -2.34
C MET A 321 -10.45 -4.56 -3.81
N PRO A 322 -11.63 -4.07 -4.25
CA PRO A 322 -11.83 -3.74 -5.64
C PRO A 322 -10.75 -2.75 -6.07
N ALA A 323 -10.03 -3.11 -7.14
CA ALA A 323 -9.02 -2.27 -7.77
C ALA A 323 -9.54 -0.85 -8.11
N SER A 324 -10.86 -0.65 -8.12
CA SER A 324 -11.50 0.66 -8.37
C SER A 324 -11.26 1.72 -7.28
N GLY A 325 -10.54 1.41 -6.19
CA GLY A 325 -10.13 2.38 -5.17
C GLY A 325 -8.62 2.53 -5.00
N CYS A 326 -7.81 1.60 -5.53
CA CYS A 326 -6.37 1.81 -5.64
C CYS A 326 -6.13 2.77 -6.81
N SER A 327 -5.96 4.05 -6.50
CA SER A 327 -5.31 5.00 -7.39
C SER A 327 -3.83 4.59 -7.49
N CYS A 328 -3.57 3.58 -8.31
CA CYS A 328 -2.24 3.00 -8.52
C CYS A 328 -1.61 3.40 -9.85
N GLY A 329 -2.32 4.18 -10.66
CA GLY A 329 -1.63 5.30 -11.28
C GLY A 329 -1.22 6.28 -10.18
N VAL A 330 -0.30 7.17 -10.47
CA VAL A 330 -0.01 8.40 -9.70
C VAL A 330 -1.23 9.32 -9.50
N GLY A 331 -2.45 8.80 -9.50
CA GLY A 331 -3.71 9.52 -9.49
C GLY A 331 -3.73 10.55 -8.37
N GLY A 332 -3.79 11.80 -8.80
CA GLY A 332 -3.73 12.97 -7.93
C GLY A 332 -2.34 13.59 -7.77
N ILE A 333 -1.25 12.83 -7.92
CA ILE A 333 0.10 13.41 -7.92
C ILE A 333 0.27 14.23 -9.19
N GLN A 334 0.55 15.52 -9.00
CA GLN A 334 1.08 16.36 -10.06
C GLN A 334 2.61 16.26 -10.01
N PRO A 335 3.28 15.96 -11.14
CA PRO A 335 4.72 15.96 -11.15
C PRO A 335 5.24 17.37 -10.83
N PRO A 336 6.36 17.52 -10.09
CA PRO A 336 7.02 18.81 -9.92
C PRO A 336 7.23 19.51 -11.26
N SER A 337 7.05 20.83 -11.29
CA SER A 337 7.22 21.60 -12.53
C SER A 337 8.66 21.59 -13.03
N ASP A 338 9.65 21.53 -12.13
CA ASP A 338 11.04 21.27 -12.47
C ASP A 338 11.30 19.77 -12.50
N VAL A 339 11.72 19.25 -13.66
CA VAL A 339 12.07 17.84 -13.82
C VAL A 339 13.18 17.39 -12.85
N ARG A 340 14.03 18.32 -12.41
CA ARG A 340 15.13 18.05 -11.48
C ARG A 340 14.62 17.68 -10.09
N ASP A 341 13.53 18.31 -9.65
CA ASP A 341 12.87 17.98 -8.38
C ASP A 341 12.19 16.60 -8.45
N PHE A 342 11.75 16.18 -9.64
CA PHE A 342 11.17 14.86 -9.86
C PHE A 342 12.19 13.74 -9.87
N VAL A 343 13.32 13.91 -10.57
CA VAL A 343 14.38 12.89 -10.62
C VAL A 343 15.21 12.82 -9.34
N SER A 344 15.16 13.86 -8.50
CA SER A 344 15.80 13.87 -7.17
C SER A 344 14.98 13.12 -6.11
N GLN A 345 13.99 12.33 -6.51
CA GLN A 345 13.21 11.46 -5.64
C GLN A 345 13.52 9.99 -5.93
N HIS A 346 13.62 9.18 -4.89
CA HIS A 346 13.76 7.73 -5.03
C HIS A 346 12.39 7.06 -5.05
N TRP A 347 11.94 6.67 -6.24
CA TRP A 347 10.68 5.97 -6.44
C TRP A 347 10.82 4.49 -6.05
N VAL A 348 10.02 4.04 -5.07
CA VAL A 348 10.17 2.71 -4.43
C VAL A 348 10.12 1.59 -5.45
N GLU A 349 9.15 1.70 -6.35
CA GLU A 349 8.82 0.68 -7.34
C GLU A 349 9.26 1.09 -8.78
N GLY A 350 10.19 2.05 -8.86
CA GLY A 350 10.71 2.64 -10.09
C GLY A 350 9.97 3.90 -10.55
N VAL A 351 10.56 4.62 -11.50
CA VAL A 351 10.05 5.92 -11.98
C VAL A 351 8.66 5.72 -12.63
N PRO A 352 7.63 6.46 -12.17
CA PRO A 352 6.28 6.33 -12.72
C PRO A 352 6.20 6.89 -14.13
N TYR A 353 5.87 6.02 -15.10
CA TYR A 353 5.76 6.36 -16.51
C TYR A 353 4.81 7.54 -16.74
N GLU A 354 3.61 7.50 -16.13
CA GLU A 354 2.56 8.51 -16.38
C GLU A 354 2.99 9.91 -15.95
N LEU A 355 3.86 10.05 -14.94
CA LEU A 355 4.41 11.35 -14.54
C LEU A 355 5.59 11.74 -15.44
N ALA A 356 6.54 10.83 -15.61
CA ALA A 356 7.76 11.10 -16.36
C ALA A 356 7.49 11.44 -17.83
N SER A 357 6.47 10.82 -18.45
CA SER A 357 6.10 11.07 -19.84
C SER A 357 5.44 12.44 -20.08
N GLN A 358 5.13 13.20 -19.02
CA GLN A 358 4.55 14.56 -19.15
C GLN A 358 5.62 15.62 -19.41
N TYR A 359 6.89 15.32 -19.11
CA TYR A 359 8.01 16.21 -19.37
C TYR A 359 8.32 16.30 -20.86
N THR A 360 9.02 17.37 -21.24
CA THR A 360 9.25 17.74 -22.64
C THR A 360 10.72 17.59 -23.03
N GLU A 361 11.02 17.79 -24.32
CA GLU A 361 12.41 17.85 -24.78
C GLU A 361 13.25 18.94 -24.07
N LYS A 362 12.63 20.05 -23.65
CA LYS A 362 13.32 21.09 -22.88
C LYS A 362 13.86 20.52 -21.56
N ASP A 363 13.06 19.70 -20.90
CA ASP A 363 13.40 19.04 -19.65
C ASP A 363 14.47 17.96 -19.87
N ALA A 364 14.38 17.22 -20.98
CA ALA A 364 15.43 16.27 -21.37
C ALA A 364 16.80 16.95 -21.54
N ARG A 365 16.86 18.19 -22.04
CA ARG A 365 18.13 18.93 -22.14
C ARG A 365 18.74 19.24 -20.77
N LEU A 366 17.92 19.51 -19.76
CA LEU A 366 18.39 19.72 -18.38
C LEU A 366 18.93 18.42 -17.79
N LEU A 367 18.23 17.31 -18.01
CA LEU A 367 18.66 15.99 -17.54
C LEU A 367 19.92 15.48 -18.25
N LEU A 368 20.09 15.80 -19.54
CA LEU A 368 21.32 15.47 -20.27
C LEU A 368 22.52 16.25 -19.76
N ASP A 369 22.33 17.47 -19.27
CA ASP A 369 23.41 18.23 -18.61
C ASP A 369 23.90 17.49 -17.35
N TRP A 370 22.97 17.00 -16.53
CA TRP A 370 23.29 16.17 -15.35
C TRP A 370 23.99 14.86 -15.72
N LEU A 371 23.49 14.16 -16.76
CA LEU A 371 24.06 12.87 -17.17
C LEU A 371 25.45 12.99 -17.80
N VAL A 372 25.67 14.02 -18.63
CA VAL A 372 26.88 14.13 -19.46
C VAL A 372 27.94 14.99 -18.80
N ASN A 373 27.55 16.14 -18.25
CA ASN A 373 28.50 17.14 -17.76
C ASN A 373 28.74 17.04 -16.25
N GLU A 374 27.74 16.57 -15.48
CA GLU A 374 27.81 16.52 -14.01
C GLU A 374 27.43 15.16 -13.37
N PRO A 375 27.75 13.99 -13.96
CA PRO A 375 27.23 12.70 -13.47
C PRO A 375 27.64 12.38 -12.03
N GLU A 376 28.83 12.81 -11.61
CA GLU A 376 29.35 12.58 -10.25
C GLU A 376 28.59 13.39 -9.18
N LYS A 377 28.03 14.55 -9.54
CA LYS A 377 27.25 15.38 -8.60
C LYS A 377 25.85 14.82 -8.36
N HIS A 378 25.38 13.97 -9.27
CA HIS A 378 24.03 13.42 -9.28
C HIS A 378 24.06 11.88 -9.27
N GLU A 379 25.15 11.27 -8.79
CA GLU A 379 25.38 9.83 -8.88
C GLU A 379 24.22 9.03 -8.28
N GLU A 380 23.70 9.46 -7.13
CA GLU A 380 22.59 8.81 -6.43
C GLU A 380 21.27 8.81 -7.24
N PHE A 381 21.09 9.78 -8.13
CA PHE A 381 19.88 9.96 -8.94
C PHE A 381 20.05 9.55 -10.41
N LEU A 382 21.20 8.97 -10.80
CA LEU A 382 21.47 8.62 -12.18
C LEU A 382 20.40 7.72 -12.79
N VAL A 383 19.84 6.79 -12.00
CA VAL A 383 18.85 5.86 -12.52
C VAL A 383 17.54 6.57 -12.84
N GLN A 384 17.14 7.53 -11.99
CA GLN A 384 15.96 8.36 -12.13
C GLN A 384 16.10 9.30 -13.34
N VAL A 385 17.27 9.93 -13.49
CA VAL A 385 17.63 10.75 -14.65
C VAL A 385 17.48 9.96 -15.95
N VAL A 386 18.10 8.78 -16.02
CA VAL A 386 18.08 7.93 -17.22
C VAL A 386 16.68 7.40 -17.53
N ALA A 387 15.92 6.96 -16.52
CA ALA A 387 14.55 6.50 -16.70
C ALA A 387 13.66 7.61 -17.27
N THR A 388 13.69 8.80 -16.67
CA THR A 388 12.92 9.94 -17.14
C THR A 388 13.31 10.36 -18.56
N LEU A 389 14.60 10.36 -18.92
CA LEU A 389 15.04 10.63 -20.29
C LEU A 389 14.40 9.68 -21.31
N GLY A 390 14.34 8.38 -21.00
CA GLY A 390 13.69 7.40 -21.88
C GLY A 390 12.17 7.56 -21.97
N TYR A 391 11.51 7.88 -20.86
CA TYR A 391 10.07 8.12 -20.83
C TYR A 391 9.64 9.41 -21.54
N ILE A 392 10.46 10.48 -21.49
CA ILE A 392 10.29 11.67 -22.34
C ILE A 392 10.40 11.27 -23.82
N GLY A 393 11.34 10.38 -24.15
CA GLY A 393 11.47 9.80 -25.48
C GLY A 393 11.96 10.74 -26.59
N SER A 394 12.58 11.87 -26.22
CA SER A 394 13.19 12.75 -27.22
C SER A 394 14.44 12.09 -27.84
N ALA A 395 14.56 12.17 -29.16
CA ALA A 395 15.67 11.63 -29.93
C ALA A 395 17.04 12.19 -29.49
N ILE A 396 17.09 13.37 -28.87
CA ILE A 396 18.35 13.99 -28.40
C ILE A 396 19.05 13.14 -27.33
N ALA A 397 18.32 12.26 -26.64
CA ALA A 397 18.86 11.42 -25.58
C ALA A 397 19.45 10.09 -26.08
N VAL A 398 19.21 9.68 -27.34
CA VAL A 398 19.68 8.39 -27.87
C VAL A 398 21.18 8.23 -27.73
N GLN A 399 21.95 9.12 -28.38
CA GLN A 399 23.40 8.98 -28.43
C GLN A 399 24.03 9.18 -27.03
N PRO A 400 23.62 10.19 -26.23
CA PRO A 400 24.10 10.31 -24.86
C PRO A 400 23.86 9.08 -23.99
N LEU A 401 22.71 8.40 -24.12
CA LEU A 401 22.44 7.16 -23.37
C LEU A 401 23.31 6.00 -23.85
N ILE A 402 23.52 5.86 -25.16
CA ILE A 402 24.45 4.85 -25.72
C ILE A 402 25.88 5.10 -25.22
N ASP A 403 26.32 6.36 -25.25
CA ASP A 403 27.66 6.77 -24.80
C ASP A 403 27.83 6.56 -23.30
N PHE A 404 26.80 6.84 -22.50
CA PHE A 404 26.78 6.56 -21.06
C PHE A 404 26.94 5.05 -20.77
N VAL A 405 26.24 4.18 -21.51
CA VAL A 405 26.38 2.72 -21.36
C VAL A 405 27.80 2.27 -21.70
N LYS A 406 28.37 2.80 -22.80
CA LYS A 406 29.74 2.50 -23.25
C LYS A 406 30.83 3.11 -22.37
N GLY A 407 30.49 4.12 -21.56
CA GLY A 407 31.43 4.87 -20.74
C GLY A 407 32.18 3.99 -19.74
N PRO A 408 33.41 4.36 -19.36
CA PRO A 408 34.24 3.56 -18.45
C PRO A 408 33.83 3.65 -16.98
N LEU A 409 32.89 4.54 -16.64
CA LEU A 409 32.42 4.73 -15.27
C LEU A 409 31.85 3.43 -14.69
N ALA A 410 32.22 3.17 -13.44
CA ALA A 410 31.84 2.00 -12.65
C ALA A 410 31.37 2.48 -11.27
N GLY A 411 30.62 1.63 -10.57
CA GLY A 411 29.89 2.00 -9.36
C GLY A 411 28.49 1.44 -9.44
N ARG A 412 27.91 1.08 -8.30
CA ARG A 412 26.61 0.39 -8.28
C ARG A 412 25.49 1.27 -8.82
N ALA A 413 25.50 2.56 -8.50
CA ALA A 413 24.57 3.53 -9.06
C ALA A 413 24.73 3.69 -10.58
N VAL A 414 25.98 3.85 -11.05
CA VAL A 414 26.30 3.91 -12.49
C VAL A 414 25.84 2.65 -13.22
N PHE A 415 26.14 1.46 -12.70
CA PHE A 415 25.77 0.20 -13.32
C PHE A 415 24.25 -0.03 -13.35
N ASN A 416 23.55 0.36 -12.29
CA ASN A 416 22.08 0.40 -12.29
C ASN A 416 21.55 1.39 -13.35
N GLY A 417 22.19 2.55 -13.48
CA GLY A 417 21.91 3.52 -14.55
C GLY A 417 22.10 2.92 -15.93
N LYS A 418 23.17 2.14 -16.17
CA LYS A 418 23.43 1.47 -17.45
C LYS A 418 22.36 0.41 -17.78
N ASN A 419 21.95 -0.38 -16.80
CA ASN A 419 20.84 -1.34 -16.98
C ASN A 419 19.54 -0.60 -17.34
N THR A 420 19.23 0.48 -16.63
CA THR A 420 18.07 1.32 -16.93
C THR A 420 18.19 1.98 -18.31
N ALA A 421 19.37 2.43 -18.74
CA ALA A 421 19.56 2.99 -20.07
C ALA A 421 19.27 1.95 -21.17
N LEU A 422 19.74 0.71 -21.00
CA LEU A 422 19.44 -0.37 -21.94
C LEU A 422 17.94 -0.68 -21.99
N LEU A 423 17.26 -0.72 -20.85
CA LEU A 423 15.82 -0.92 -20.82
C LEU A 423 15.07 0.25 -21.52
N ARG A 424 15.49 1.49 -21.24
CA ARG A 424 14.76 2.72 -21.61
C ARG A 424 15.10 3.24 -23.00
N LEU A 425 16.23 2.81 -23.59
CA LEU A 425 16.49 2.96 -25.02
C LEU A 425 15.40 2.29 -25.87
N GLY A 426 14.72 1.27 -25.33
CA GLY A 426 13.54 0.67 -25.92
C GLY A 426 12.37 1.64 -26.05
N ASP A 427 11.99 2.28 -24.94
CA ASP A 427 10.93 3.30 -24.95
C ASP A 427 11.29 4.46 -25.86
N LEU A 428 12.56 4.87 -25.88
CA LEU A 428 13.05 5.93 -26.75
C LEU A 428 12.92 5.53 -28.23
N ALA A 429 13.37 4.32 -28.59
CA ALA A 429 13.23 3.79 -29.94
C ALA A 429 11.76 3.71 -30.38
N ASN A 430 10.85 3.34 -29.48
CA ASN A 430 9.40 3.33 -29.74
C ASN A 430 8.87 4.72 -30.14
N GLN A 431 9.28 5.78 -29.42
CA GLN A 431 8.79 7.15 -29.70
C GLN A 431 9.48 7.81 -30.89
N SER A 432 10.80 7.65 -30.99
CA SER A 432 11.61 8.41 -31.94
C SER A 432 11.88 7.68 -33.24
N GLY A 433 11.63 6.37 -33.30
CA GLY A 433 12.02 5.51 -34.43
C GLY A 433 13.54 5.35 -34.59
N SER A 434 14.31 5.46 -33.50
CA SER A 434 15.78 5.45 -33.57
C SER A 434 16.34 4.07 -33.91
N GLN A 435 16.85 3.93 -35.13
CA GLN A 435 17.56 2.71 -35.56
C GLN A 435 18.83 2.47 -34.74
N ALA A 436 19.56 3.53 -34.39
CA ALA A 436 20.78 3.41 -33.60
C ALA A 436 20.53 2.80 -32.20
N ALA A 437 19.38 3.12 -31.59
CA ALA A 437 18.97 2.49 -30.33
C ALA A 437 18.66 1.00 -30.53
N LEU A 438 17.89 0.64 -31.55
CA LEU A 438 17.56 -0.76 -31.85
C LEU A 438 18.80 -1.60 -32.14
N ASP A 439 19.71 -1.10 -32.97
CA ASP A 439 20.93 -1.81 -33.34
C ASP A 439 21.83 -2.02 -32.12
N PHE A 440 21.96 -0.99 -31.26
CA PHE A 440 22.74 -1.10 -30.04
C PHE A 440 22.13 -2.10 -29.04
N LEU A 441 20.80 -2.11 -28.88
CA LEU A 441 20.12 -3.06 -28.02
C LEU A 441 20.27 -4.50 -28.53
N ALA A 442 20.10 -4.73 -29.83
CA ALA A 442 20.29 -6.03 -30.45
C ALA A 442 21.74 -6.53 -30.27
N GLN A 443 22.72 -5.64 -30.44
CA GLN A 443 24.12 -5.95 -30.22
C GLN A 443 24.39 -6.39 -28.76
N VAL A 444 23.93 -5.62 -27.77
CA VAL A 444 24.18 -5.95 -26.35
C VAL A 444 23.42 -7.21 -25.91
N ALA A 445 22.23 -7.46 -26.44
CA ALA A 445 21.43 -8.63 -26.10
C ALA A 445 22.00 -9.94 -26.70
N GLY A 446 22.49 -9.89 -27.96
CA GLY A 446 22.96 -11.06 -28.70
C GLY A 446 24.45 -11.36 -28.61
N ASP A 447 25.30 -10.37 -28.32
CA ASP A 447 26.77 -10.53 -28.30
C ASP A 447 27.33 -10.56 -26.87
N ARG A 448 27.69 -11.76 -26.38
CA ARG A 448 28.30 -11.97 -25.05
C ARG A 448 29.56 -11.16 -24.83
N ASP A 449 30.41 -10.99 -25.85
CA ASP A 449 31.69 -10.30 -25.69
C ASP A 449 31.49 -8.79 -25.58
N VAL A 450 30.53 -8.24 -26.31
CA VAL A 450 30.09 -6.84 -26.12
C VAL A 450 29.54 -6.64 -24.72
N ALA A 451 28.63 -7.50 -24.25
CA ALA A 451 28.06 -7.39 -22.91
C ALA A 451 29.14 -7.51 -21.80
N ARG A 452 30.12 -8.43 -21.97
CA ARG A 452 31.27 -8.56 -21.07
C ARG A 452 32.14 -7.30 -21.05
N ALA A 453 32.43 -6.72 -22.21
CA ALA A 453 33.22 -5.49 -22.29
C ALA A 453 32.54 -4.34 -21.51
N LEU A 454 31.21 -4.21 -21.62
CA LEU A 454 30.43 -3.20 -20.91
C LEU A 454 30.36 -3.45 -19.39
N ALA A 455 30.37 -4.70 -18.96
CA ALA A 455 30.30 -5.09 -17.54
C ALA A 455 31.66 -5.13 -16.81
N ALA A 456 32.78 -5.22 -17.53
CA ALA A 456 34.12 -5.39 -16.96
C ALA A 456 34.52 -4.34 -15.91
N PRO A 457 34.23 -3.03 -16.09
CA PRO A 457 34.51 -2.03 -15.05
C PRO A 457 33.76 -2.32 -13.75
N GLN A 458 32.49 -2.74 -13.84
CA GLN A 458 31.69 -3.05 -12.65
C GLN A 458 32.17 -4.33 -11.95
N ALA A 459 32.52 -5.38 -12.70
CA ALA A 459 33.02 -6.63 -12.12
C ALA A 459 34.26 -6.39 -11.23
N SER A 460 35.15 -5.49 -11.65
CA SER A 460 36.32 -5.10 -10.88
C SER A 460 35.94 -4.35 -9.60
N SER A 461 34.95 -3.45 -9.69
CA SER A 461 34.42 -2.70 -8.54
C SER A 461 33.74 -3.62 -7.51
N GLU A 462 32.90 -4.56 -7.96
CA GLU A 462 32.22 -5.53 -7.09
C GLU A 462 33.20 -6.45 -6.35
N ALA A 463 34.26 -6.91 -7.02
CA ALA A 463 35.31 -7.70 -6.39
C ALA A 463 36.01 -6.91 -5.27
N ALA A 464 36.29 -5.63 -5.48
CA ALA A 464 36.89 -4.76 -4.47
C ALA A 464 35.93 -4.48 -3.30
N MET A 465 34.64 -4.25 -3.57
CA MET A 465 33.62 -4.05 -2.53
C MET A 465 33.44 -5.30 -1.66
N ALA A 466 33.30 -6.48 -2.27
CA ALA A 466 33.14 -7.74 -1.54
C ALA A 466 34.33 -8.06 -0.65
N ALA A 467 35.57 -7.74 -1.09
CA ALA A 467 36.77 -7.90 -0.26
C ALA A 467 36.72 -7.10 1.05
N ASN A 468 35.98 -5.98 1.07
CA ASN A 468 35.83 -5.10 2.24
C ASN A 468 34.54 -5.37 3.04
N ALA A 469 33.57 -6.08 2.47
CA ALA A 469 32.23 -6.25 3.04
C ALA A 469 32.12 -7.32 4.15
N GLY A 470 33.23 -7.97 4.50
CA GLY A 470 33.31 -8.99 5.55
C GLY A 470 33.16 -10.42 5.04
N GLN A 471 33.23 -11.39 5.96
CA GLN A 471 33.21 -12.81 5.61
C GLN A 471 31.84 -13.24 5.03
N GLY A 472 31.87 -13.99 3.93
CA GLY A 472 30.68 -14.60 3.35
C GLY A 472 29.86 -13.70 2.42
N VAL A 473 30.46 -12.61 1.91
CA VAL A 473 29.93 -11.82 0.79
C VAL A 473 30.64 -12.26 -0.49
N VAL A 474 29.88 -12.63 -1.52
CA VAL A 474 30.40 -13.13 -2.80
C VAL A 474 30.09 -12.11 -3.89
N ALA A 475 31.13 -11.50 -4.48
CA ALA A 475 30.94 -10.59 -5.60
C ALA A 475 30.30 -11.32 -6.80
N PRO A 476 29.35 -10.70 -7.52
CA PRO A 476 28.90 -11.21 -8.81
C PRO A 476 30.07 -11.27 -9.80
N GLY A 477 30.14 -12.35 -10.57
CA GLY A 477 31.17 -12.53 -11.59
C GLY A 477 30.90 -11.67 -12.84
N LEU A 478 31.91 -11.55 -13.71
CA LEU A 478 31.80 -10.82 -14.98
C LEU A 478 30.63 -11.32 -15.84
N ASP A 479 30.49 -12.64 -16.00
CA ASP A 479 29.43 -13.23 -16.81
C ASP A 479 28.03 -12.98 -16.23
N THR A 480 27.91 -12.92 -14.90
CA THR A 480 26.65 -12.56 -14.23
C THR A 480 26.27 -11.12 -14.56
N LEU A 481 27.20 -10.17 -14.43
CA LEU A 481 26.95 -8.75 -14.73
C LEU A 481 26.73 -8.49 -16.23
N ALA A 482 27.41 -9.23 -17.10
CA ALA A 482 27.20 -9.15 -18.54
C ALA A 482 25.81 -9.68 -18.93
N ALA A 483 25.41 -10.82 -18.38
CA ALA A 483 24.07 -11.38 -18.57
C ALA A 483 22.97 -10.43 -18.07
N GLU A 484 23.22 -9.70 -16.97
CA GLU A 484 22.33 -8.65 -16.47
C GLU A 484 22.09 -7.52 -17.48
N LEU A 485 23.16 -6.97 -18.07
CA LEU A 485 23.03 -5.95 -19.11
C LEU A 485 22.29 -6.48 -20.34
N ALA A 486 22.62 -7.71 -20.78
CA ALA A 486 22.01 -8.33 -21.94
C ALA A 486 20.50 -8.61 -21.75
N VAL A 487 20.08 -9.01 -20.55
CA VAL A 487 18.65 -9.17 -20.20
C VAL A 487 17.93 -7.81 -20.22
N SER A 488 18.55 -6.76 -19.66
CA SER A 488 17.98 -5.40 -19.74
C SER A 488 17.83 -4.91 -21.19
N ALA A 489 18.80 -5.19 -22.05
CA ALA A 489 18.74 -4.88 -23.49
C ALA A 489 17.64 -5.68 -24.21
N THR A 490 17.44 -6.94 -23.83
CA THR A 490 16.36 -7.80 -24.36
C THR A 490 14.98 -7.23 -24.05
N PHE A 491 14.74 -6.79 -22.82
CA PHE A 491 13.50 -6.10 -22.48
C PHE A 491 13.39 -4.71 -23.14
N GLY A 492 14.51 -4.00 -23.35
CA GLY A 492 14.55 -2.79 -24.17
C GLY A 492 14.05 -3.03 -25.60
N LEU A 493 14.50 -4.10 -26.27
CA LEU A 493 13.98 -4.47 -27.60
C LEU A 493 12.47 -4.72 -27.56
N ALA A 494 11.97 -5.38 -26.51
CA ALA A 494 10.53 -5.61 -26.37
C ALA A 494 9.73 -4.32 -26.21
N LEU A 495 10.20 -3.39 -25.37
CA LEU A 495 9.55 -2.09 -25.16
C LEU A 495 9.58 -1.19 -26.40
N ALA A 496 10.49 -1.43 -27.35
CA ALA A 496 10.47 -0.72 -28.62
C ALA A 496 9.21 -1.02 -29.45
N GLY A 497 8.61 -2.21 -29.30
CA GLY A 497 7.32 -2.56 -29.90
C GLY A 497 7.23 -2.48 -31.42
N THR A 498 8.38 -2.56 -32.12
CA THR A 498 8.43 -2.54 -33.59
C THR A 498 8.48 -3.96 -34.15
N ALA A 499 8.12 -4.14 -35.42
CA ALA A 499 8.26 -5.45 -36.08
C ALA A 499 9.73 -5.94 -36.08
N GLN A 500 10.68 -5.02 -36.28
CA GLN A 500 12.10 -5.34 -36.25
C GLN A 500 12.55 -5.77 -34.85
N SER A 501 12.13 -5.05 -33.80
CA SER A 501 12.53 -5.38 -32.43
C SER A 501 11.88 -6.67 -31.94
N GLN A 502 10.64 -6.97 -32.35
CA GLN A 502 10.02 -8.29 -32.13
C GLN A 502 10.84 -9.41 -32.79
N GLN A 503 11.24 -9.24 -34.06
CA GLN A 503 12.06 -10.22 -34.75
C GLN A 503 13.40 -10.46 -34.04
N ALA A 504 14.02 -9.40 -33.52
CA ALA A 504 15.25 -9.51 -32.73
C ALA A 504 15.01 -10.29 -31.42
N VAL A 505 13.92 -10.01 -30.70
CA VAL A 505 13.56 -10.75 -29.48
C VAL A 505 13.29 -12.24 -29.78
N ASP A 506 12.55 -12.53 -30.85
CA ASP A 506 12.23 -13.91 -31.23
C ASP A 506 13.52 -14.71 -31.56
N ALA A 507 14.49 -14.07 -32.23
CA ALA A 507 15.78 -14.67 -32.55
C ALA A 507 16.58 -15.04 -31.30
N LEU A 508 16.48 -14.26 -30.22
CA LEU A 508 17.21 -14.51 -28.97
C LEU A 508 16.70 -15.75 -28.21
N THR A 509 15.47 -16.22 -28.45
CA THR A 509 14.90 -17.37 -27.70
C THR A 509 15.70 -18.67 -27.84
N ALA A 510 16.45 -18.82 -28.94
CA ALA A 510 17.23 -20.01 -29.25
C ALA A 510 18.67 -19.67 -29.67
N ASP A 511 19.13 -18.46 -29.40
CA ASP A 511 20.49 -18.03 -29.76
C ASP A 511 21.52 -18.72 -28.85
N LEU A 512 22.50 -19.40 -29.48
CA LEU A 512 23.58 -20.10 -28.77
C LEU A 512 24.70 -19.15 -28.38
N ASP A 513 24.79 -17.99 -29.05
CA ASP A 513 25.78 -16.96 -28.79
C ASP A 513 25.30 -15.99 -27.69
N ALA A 514 24.00 -15.90 -27.41
CA ALA A 514 23.43 -15.14 -26.29
C ALA A 514 23.53 -15.87 -24.94
N PHE A 515 23.46 -15.17 -23.81
CA PHE A 515 23.46 -15.83 -22.49
C PHE A 515 22.20 -16.70 -22.29
N ALA A 516 22.31 -17.83 -21.57
CA ALA A 516 21.15 -18.69 -21.31
C ALA A 516 19.99 -17.94 -20.59
N THR A 517 20.31 -16.97 -19.72
CA THR A 517 19.32 -16.11 -19.07
C THR A 517 18.63 -15.15 -20.05
N VAL A 518 19.30 -14.75 -21.13
CA VAL A 518 18.69 -13.97 -22.22
C VAL A 518 17.65 -14.82 -22.95
N ASN A 519 17.95 -16.09 -23.25
CA ASN A 519 17.00 -16.97 -23.93
C ASN A 519 15.72 -17.17 -23.11
N VAL A 520 15.85 -17.27 -21.78
CA VAL A 520 14.70 -17.32 -20.86
C VAL A 520 13.94 -16.00 -20.84
N ALA A 521 14.64 -14.87 -20.67
CA ALA A 521 14.02 -13.55 -20.66
C ALA A 521 13.34 -13.20 -22.01
N ALA A 522 13.88 -13.69 -23.13
CA ALA A 522 13.35 -13.46 -24.46
C ALA A 522 11.92 -14.03 -24.64
N LEU A 523 11.57 -15.10 -23.92
CA LEU A 523 10.21 -15.65 -23.94
C LEU A 523 9.20 -14.68 -23.32
N GLU A 524 9.55 -14.05 -22.19
CA GLU A 524 8.73 -13.02 -21.54
C GLU A 524 8.73 -11.73 -22.38
N ALA A 525 9.90 -11.35 -22.90
CA ALA A 525 10.07 -10.18 -23.75
C ALA A 525 9.23 -10.26 -25.03
N ALA A 526 9.07 -11.44 -25.63
CA ALA A 526 8.25 -11.63 -26.83
C ALA A 526 6.76 -11.33 -26.56
N GLN A 527 6.26 -11.66 -25.37
CA GLN A 527 4.91 -11.32 -24.95
C GLN A 527 4.75 -9.81 -24.76
N ILE A 528 5.72 -9.18 -24.08
CA ILE A 528 5.74 -7.72 -23.88
C ILE A 528 5.77 -6.99 -25.24
N ALA A 529 6.63 -7.43 -26.16
CA ALA A 529 6.77 -6.85 -27.49
C ALA A 529 5.45 -6.91 -28.28
N THR A 530 4.76 -8.04 -28.20
CA THR A 530 3.41 -8.21 -28.79
C THR A 530 2.42 -7.25 -28.14
N THR A 531 2.37 -7.18 -26.81
CA THR A 531 1.47 -6.26 -26.09
C THR A 531 1.73 -4.79 -26.43
N VAL A 532 2.98 -4.34 -26.43
CA VAL A 532 3.34 -2.95 -26.75
C VAL A 532 3.00 -2.61 -28.19
N ARG A 533 3.23 -3.54 -29.13
CA ARG A 533 2.88 -3.33 -30.55
C ARG A 533 1.36 -3.26 -30.75
N ASP A 534 0.62 -4.17 -30.14
CA ASP A 534 -0.81 -4.35 -30.41
C ASP A 534 -1.68 -3.35 -29.63
N LEU A 535 -1.29 -2.99 -28.40
CA LEU A 535 -2.06 -2.09 -27.52
C LEU A 535 -1.43 -0.71 -27.36
N GLY A 536 -0.18 -0.55 -27.78
CA GLY A 536 0.59 0.66 -27.53
C GLY A 536 1.24 0.66 -26.14
N ARG A 537 2.30 1.45 -26.03
CA ARG A 537 3.14 1.49 -24.82
C ARG A 537 2.44 2.07 -23.59
N GLN A 538 1.59 3.08 -23.76
CA GLN A 538 0.85 3.67 -22.64
C GLN A 538 -0.05 2.63 -21.96
N GLU A 539 -0.73 1.82 -22.75
CA GLU A 539 -1.60 0.77 -22.23
C GLU A 539 -0.80 -0.33 -21.55
N TYR A 540 0.36 -0.68 -22.10
CA TYR A 540 1.29 -1.61 -21.42
C TYR A 540 1.70 -1.11 -20.02
N TYR A 541 2.06 0.17 -19.85
CA TYR A 541 2.42 0.69 -18.52
C TYR A 541 1.24 0.76 -17.56
N ARG A 542 0.04 1.08 -18.05
CA ARG A 542 -1.21 1.01 -17.27
C ARG A 542 -1.44 -0.41 -16.75
N MET A 543 -1.34 -1.42 -17.62
CA MET A 543 -1.49 -2.84 -17.26
C MET A 543 -0.39 -3.31 -16.30
N LYS A 544 0.86 -2.87 -16.50
CA LYS A 544 1.97 -3.19 -15.59
C LYS A 544 1.70 -2.66 -14.18
N ALA A 545 1.20 -1.42 -14.06
CA ALA A 545 0.83 -0.86 -12.77
C ALA A 545 -0.27 -1.69 -12.09
N GLU A 546 -1.28 -2.15 -12.84
CA GLU A 546 -2.34 -3.02 -12.30
C GLU A 546 -1.82 -4.41 -11.87
N HIS A 547 -1.01 -5.07 -12.71
CA HIS A 547 -0.47 -6.40 -12.44
C HIS A 547 0.43 -6.44 -11.21
N ARG A 548 1.12 -5.35 -10.88
CA ARG A 548 1.96 -5.26 -9.67
C ARG A 548 1.18 -5.57 -8.39
N HIS A 549 -0.12 -5.26 -8.35
CA HIS A 549 -0.97 -5.54 -7.18
C HIS A 549 -1.43 -6.99 -7.06
N HIS A 550 -1.21 -7.80 -8.09
CA HIS A 550 -1.64 -9.19 -8.16
C HIS A 550 -0.48 -10.20 -8.01
N LEU A 551 0.71 -9.72 -7.60
CA LEU A 551 1.91 -10.52 -7.38
C LEU A 551 1.74 -11.60 -6.29
#